data_AF-A0A7V3UZF6-F1
#
_entry.id   AF-A0A7V3UZF6-F1
#
_cell.length_a   1.000
_cell.length_b   1.000
_cell.length_c   1.000
_cell.angle_alpha   90.00
_cell.angle_beta   90.00
_cell.angle_gamma   90.00
#
_symmetry.space_group_name_H-M   'P 1'
#
loop_
_entity.id
_entity.type
_entity.pdbx_description
1 polymer ?
#
loop_
_entity_poly.entity_id
_entity_poly.type
_entity_poly.pdbx_seq_one_letter_code
_entity_poly.pdbx_strand_id
1 'polypeptide(L)'
;MNWRIKMFDYHIHPDFSSDAQGSIADYCQQARSIGLKEICFTTHYEPDPMRSDIEYVQVNGKRMAMDSDWVEYYFQEIERARQAFTELVVLQGVEVGYEMGLEGKIADFLAKNRFDYVLGAIHCLDHIAITASAELADFRKRLKPRGAEYIAHRYFDYVRAAAGSGLFDCLAHLDIWRKYL
;
A
#
# COMPACT_ATOMS: atom_id res chain seq x y z
N MET A 1 11.87 21.20 -29.42
CA MET A 1 11.77 19.91 -28.70
C MET A 1 10.52 19.94 -27.85
N ASN A 2 9.48 19.19 -28.23
CA ASN A 2 8.30 19.00 -27.38
C ASN A 2 8.65 17.97 -26.31
N TRP A 3 9.04 18.44 -25.12
CA TRP A 3 9.11 17.60 -23.93
C TRP A 3 7.67 17.26 -23.52
N ARG A 4 7.07 16.24 -24.15
CA ARG A 4 5.85 15.63 -23.62
C ARG A 4 6.25 14.93 -22.33
N ILE A 5 6.04 15.61 -21.20
CA ILE A 5 6.15 15.01 -19.87
C ILE A 5 5.25 13.76 -19.89
N LYS A 6 5.86 12.58 -19.73
CA LYS A 6 5.08 11.35 -19.52
C LYS A 6 4.44 11.49 -18.14
N MET A 7 3.11 11.48 -18.09
CA MET A 7 2.37 11.50 -16.83
C MET A 7 2.25 10.07 -16.31
N PHE A 8 2.50 9.89 -15.03
CA PHE A 8 2.50 8.60 -14.34
C PHE A 8 1.83 8.70 -12.97
N ASP A 9 1.34 7.57 -12.49
CA ASP A 9 0.77 7.43 -11.15
C ASP A 9 1.23 6.10 -10.53
N TYR A 10 1.88 6.17 -9.38
CA TYR A 10 2.56 5.06 -8.73
C TYR A 10 1.93 4.65 -7.40
N HIS A 11 0.74 5.19 -7.08
CA HIS A 11 0.04 4.88 -5.84
C HIS A 11 -1.45 4.62 -6.11
N ILE A 12 -1.73 3.49 -6.77
CA ILE A 12 -3.09 3.09 -7.16
C ILE A 12 -3.48 1.78 -6.48
N HIS A 13 -4.66 1.75 -5.88
CA HIS A 13 -5.25 0.57 -5.27
C HIS A 13 -6.37 0.00 -6.14
N PRO A 14 -6.22 -1.22 -6.69
CA PRO A 14 -7.31 -1.91 -7.37
C PRO A 14 -8.18 -2.68 -6.36
N ASP A 15 -9.19 -3.42 -6.84
CA ASP A 15 -10.05 -4.34 -6.08
C ASP A 15 -9.32 -5.54 -5.42
N PHE A 16 -8.00 -5.43 -5.26
CA PHE A 16 -7.21 -6.24 -4.35
C PHE A 16 -7.07 -5.61 -2.95
N SER A 17 -7.37 -4.32 -2.81
CA SER A 17 -7.36 -3.63 -1.53
C SER A 17 -8.72 -3.67 -0.84
N SER A 18 -8.72 -3.61 0.50
CA SER A 18 -9.95 -3.59 1.31
C SER A 18 -10.72 -2.26 1.21
N ASP A 19 -10.03 -1.18 0.83
CA ASP A 19 -10.54 0.19 0.77
C ASP A 19 -10.71 0.75 -0.66
N ALA A 20 -10.53 -0.10 -1.68
CA ALA A 20 -10.67 0.26 -3.08
C ALA A 20 -11.85 -0.43 -3.76
N GLN A 21 -12.28 0.16 -4.87
CA GLN A 21 -13.26 -0.40 -5.79
C GLN A 21 -12.75 -0.24 -7.22
N GLY A 22 -13.16 -1.14 -8.11
CA GLY A 22 -12.79 -1.15 -9.52
C GLY A 22 -11.63 -2.12 -9.80
N SER A 23 -11.76 -2.84 -10.90
CA SER A 23 -10.75 -3.80 -11.34
C SER A 23 -9.51 -3.09 -11.89
N ILE A 24 -8.39 -3.81 -11.97
CA ILE A 24 -7.17 -3.36 -12.67
C ILE A 24 -7.50 -2.85 -14.09
N ALA A 25 -8.39 -3.55 -14.81
CA ALA A 25 -8.80 -3.14 -16.16
C ALA A 25 -9.57 -1.80 -16.17
N ASP A 26 -10.43 -1.55 -15.18
CA ASP A 26 -11.16 -0.29 -15.05
C ASP A 26 -10.18 0.89 -14.85
N TYR A 27 -9.18 0.70 -13.98
CA TYR A 27 -8.14 1.70 -13.76
C TYR A 27 -7.26 1.93 -14.99
N CYS A 28 -6.88 0.87 -15.74
CA CYS A 28 -6.16 1.01 -17.00
C CYS A 28 -6.96 1.80 -18.05
N GLN A 29 -8.26 1.51 -18.17
CA GLN A 29 -9.15 2.23 -19.07
C GLN A 29 -9.26 3.72 -18.69
N GLN A 30 -9.28 4.01 -17.39
CA GLN A 30 -9.28 5.40 -16.89
C GLN A 30 -7.94 6.08 -17.11
N ALA A 31 -6.82 5.42 -16.83
CA ALA A 31 -5.47 5.92 -17.08
C ALA A 31 -5.29 6.35 -18.54
N ARG A 32 -5.77 5.51 -19.48
CA ARG A 32 -5.82 5.84 -20.90
C ARG A 32 -6.68 7.08 -21.18
N SER A 33 -7.86 7.19 -20.58
CA SER A 33 -8.81 8.28 -20.82
C SER A 33 -8.24 9.65 -20.42
N ILE A 34 -7.46 9.70 -19.34
CA ILE A 34 -6.81 10.92 -18.83
C ILE A 34 -5.37 11.11 -19.35
N GLY A 35 -4.89 10.21 -20.21
CA GLY A 35 -3.61 10.35 -20.90
C GLY A 35 -2.37 9.96 -20.10
N LEU A 36 -2.52 9.21 -19.00
CA LEU A 36 -1.38 8.57 -18.31
C LEU A 36 -0.66 7.60 -19.27
N LYS A 37 0.65 7.48 -19.08
CA LYS A 37 1.52 6.62 -19.90
C LYS A 37 2.11 5.46 -19.14
N GLU A 38 2.09 5.55 -17.82
CA GLU A 38 2.63 4.54 -16.93
C GLU A 38 1.87 4.59 -15.62
N ILE A 39 1.50 3.42 -15.10
CA ILE A 39 0.85 3.28 -13.81
C ILE A 39 1.47 2.12 -13.03
N CYS A 40 1.56 2.27 -11.71
CA CYS A 40 1.91 1.19 -10.80
C CYS A 40 0.75 0.95 -9.84
N PHE A 41 0.21 -0.27 -9.88
CA PHE A 41 -0.71 -0.71 -8.84
C PHE A 41 0.12 -1.07 -7.61
N THR A 42 -0.26 -0.55 -6.45
CA THR A 42 0.43 -0.74 -5.18
C THR A 42 -0.57 -1.17 -4.12
N THR A 43 -1.27 -2.28 -4.36
CA THR A 43 -2.24 -2.84 -3.40
C THR A 43 -1.62 -3.05 -2.02
N HIS A 44 -2.42 -2.98 -0.97
CA HIS A 44 -1.94 -3.14 0.40
C HIS A 44 -1.45 -4.56 0.71
N TYR A 45 -0.31 -4.64 1.40
CA TYR A 45 0.12 -5.79 2.18
C TYR A 45 0.36 -5.35 3.62
N GLU A 46 -0.47 -5.81 4.55
CA GLU A 46 -0.39 -5.49 5.99
C GLU A 46 0.09 -6.72 6.77
N PRO A 47 1.41 -6.87 6.99
CA PRO A 47 2.00 -8.11 7.51
C PRO A 47 1.83 -8.34 9.01
N ASP A 48 1.24 -7.39 9.75
CA ASP A 48 1.20 -7.42 11.20
C ASP A 48 0.38 -8.61 11.73
N PRO A 49 1.03 -9.62 12.37
CA PRO A 49 0.31 -10.78 12.88
C PRO A 49 -0.64 -10.43 14.03
N MET A 50 -0.47 -9.29 14.71
CA MET A 50 -1.43 -8.83 15.72
C MET A 50 -2.75 -8.36 15.11
N ARG A 51 -2.80 -8.19 13.79
CA ARG A 51 -3.94 -7.67 13.03
C ARG A 51 -4.46 -8.67 11.99
N SER A 52 -4.00 -9.92 12.01
CA SER A 52 -4.38 -10.95 11.01
C SER A 52 -5.88 -11.25 10.95
N ASP A 53 -6.62 -10.97 12.02
CA ASP A 53 -8.06 -11.22 12.10
C ASP A 53 -8.89 -10.11 11.42
N ILE A 54 -8.27 -8.97 11.15
CA ILE A 54 -8.93 -7.78 10.58
C ILE A 54 -8.38 -7.42 9.20
N GLU A 55 -7.09 -7.65 8.95
CA GLU A 55 -6.45 -7.36 7.67
C GLU A 55 -6.67 -8.50 6.66
N TYR A 56 -7.13 -8.14 5.47
CA TYR A 56 -7.40 -9.09 4.38
C TYR A 56 -7.24 -8.42 3.03
N VAL A 57 -6.93 -9.25 2.03
CA VAL A 57 -6.82 -8.87 0.63
C VAL A 57 -8.11 -9.29 -0.05
N GLN A 58 -8.58 -8.50 -1.01
CA GLN A 58 -9.72 -8.88 -1.82
C GLN A 58 -9.22 -9.63 -3.05
N VAL A 59 -9.85 -10.75 -3.40
CA VAL A 59 -9.57 -11.48 -4.64
C VAL A 59 -10.90 -11.95 -5.19
N ASN A 60 -11.28 -11.45 -6.37
CA ASN A 60 -12.57 -11.76 -7.01
C ASN A 60 -13.77 -11.54 -6.06
N GLY A 61 -13.75 -10.43 -5.31
CA GLY A 61 -14.79 -10.07 -4.34
C GLY A 61 -14.84 -10.94 -3.07
N LYS A 62 -13.82 -11.77 -2.82
CA LYS A 62 -13.71 -12.60 -1.60
C LYS A 62 -12.53 -12.14 -0.76
N ARG A 63 -12.65 -12.30 0.56
CA ARG A 63 -11.55 -12.05 1.50
C ARG A 63 -10.58 -13.22 1.50
N MET A 64 -9.29 -12.92 1.39
CA MET A 64 -8.19 -13.86 1.59
C MET A 64 -7.24 -13.31 2.66
N ALA A 65 -6.51 -14.19 3.34
CA ALA A 65 -5.53 -13.79 4.34
C ALA A 65 -4.33 -13.08 3.68
N MET A 66 -3.73 -12.12 4.38
CA MET A 66 -2.54 -11.37 3.88
C MET A 66 -1.37 -12.27 3.49
N ASP A 67 -1.13 -13.35 4.22
CA ASP A 67 -0.01 -14.26 3.97
C ASP A 67 -0.38 -15.46 3.08
N SER A 68 -1.51 -15.37 2.35
CA SER A 68 -1.90 -16.38 1.35
C SER A 68 -1.32 -16.10 -0.04
N ASP A 69 -1.60 -16.98 -1.02
CA ASP A 69 -1.07 -16.88 -2.39
C ASP A 69 -1.82 -15.84 -3.26
N TRP A 70 -2.40 -14.79 -2.67
CA TRP A 70 -3.15 -13.74 -3.38
C TRP A 70 -2.31 -13.03 -4.45
N VAL A 71 -1.00 -12.93 -4.25
CA VAL A 71 -0.06 -12.28 -5.16
C VAL A 71 -0.07 -12.93 -6.54
N GLU A 72 -0.31 -14.24 -6.62
CA GLU A 72 -0.41 -14.96 -7.89
C GLU A 72 -1.61 -14.46 -8.72
N TYR A 73 -2.75 -14.27 -8.07
CA TYR A 73 -3.97 -13.74 -8.71
C TYR A 73 -3.76 -12.29 -9.15
N TYR A 74 -3.13 -11.49 -8.29
CA TYR A 74 -2.81 -10.09 -8.58
C TYR A 74 -1.91 -9.95 -9.80
N PHE A 75 -0.82 -10.71 -9.87
CA PHE A 75 0.10 -10.68 -11.02
C PHE A 75 -0.55 -11.20 -12.30
N GLN A 76 -1.43 -12.20 -12.22
CA GLN A 76 -2.20 -12.66 -13.39
C GLN A 76 -3.11 -11.56 -13.95
N GLU A 77 -3.78 -10.79 -13.10
CA GLU A 77 -4.63 -9.67 -13.55
C GLU A 77 -3.81 -8.52 -14.15
N ILE A 78 -2.63 -8.23 -13.59
CA ILE A 78 -1.71 -7.25 -14.18
C ILE A 78 -1.23 -7.70 -15.56
N GLU A 79 -0.89 -8.97 -15.72
CA GLU A 79 -0.45 -9.50 -17.02
C GLU A 79 -1.58 -9.44 -18.07
N ARG A 80 -2.82 -9.74 -17.69
CA ARG A 80 -3.99 -9.54 -18.56
C ARG A 80 -4.14 -8.08 -18.96
N ALA A 81 -3.93 -7.15 -18.02
CA ALA A 81 -3.98 -5.72 -18.30
C ALA A 81 -2.87 -5.25 -19.24
N ARG A 82 -1.62 -5.73 -19.06
CA ARG A 82 -0.50 -5.45 -19.97
C ARG A 82 -0.81 -5.89 -21.41
N GLN A 83 -1.47 -7.03 -21.58
CA GLN A 83 -1.87 -7.54 -22.88
C GLN A 83 -3.03 -6.75 -23.50
N ALA A 84 -4.00 -6.30 -22.69
CA ALA A 84 -5.17 -5.56 -23.15
C ALA A 84 -4.87 -4.08 -23.46
N PHE A 85 -3.91 -3.47 -22.76
CA PHE A 85 -3.60 -2.03 -22.84
C PHE A 85 -2.15 -1.78 -23.25
N THR A 86 -1.74 -2.29 -24.42
CA THR A 86 -0.34 -2.24 -24.91
C THR A 86 0.27 -0.84 -25.05
N GLU A 87 -0.54 0.22 -25.07
CA GLU A 87 -0.12 1.62 -25.10
C GLU A 87 0.21 2.22 -23.72
N LEU A 88 -0.09 1.49 -22.65
CA LEU A 88 0.09 1.88 -21.25
C LEU A 88 1.12 0.95 -20.59
N VAL A 89 2.12 1.52 -19.93
CA VAL A 89 3.03 0.74 -19.09
C VAL A 89 2.31 0.44 -17.77
N VAL A 90 2.09 -0.83 -17.47
CA VAL A 90 1.43 -1.27 -16.24
C VAL A 90 2.44 -2.02 -15.38
N LEU A 91 2.70 -1.52 -14.18
CA LEU A 91 3.67 -2.06 -13.22
C LEU A 91 2.98 -2.78 -12.06
N GLN A 92 3.62 -3.83 -11.56
CA GLN A 92 3.18 -4.57 -10.38
C GLN A 92 3.97 -4.12 -9.15
N GLY A 93 3.39 -3.24 -8.36
CA GLY A 93 3.94 -2.84 -7.07
C GLY A 93 3.11 -3.34 -5.91
N VAL A 94 3.53 -2.92 -4.72
CA VAL A 94 2.85 -3.19 -3.44
C VAL A 94 3.08 -2.02 -2.48
N GLU A 95 2.06 -1.67 -1.70
CA GLU A 95 2.21 -0.78 -0.54
C GLU A 95 2.23 -1.64 0.73
N VAL A 96 3.40 -1.70 1.36
CA VAL A 96 3.65 -2.52 2.53
C VAL A 96 3.46 -1.69 3.80
N GLY A 97 2.53 -2.11 4.64
CA GLY A 97 2.41 -1.62 6.00
C GLY A 97 3.63 -1.96 6.83
N TYR A 98 4.23 -0.94 7.46
CA TYR A 98 5.42 -1.09 8.29
C TYR A 98 5.06 -1.03 9.77
N GLU A 99 5.43 -2.10 10.49
CA GLU A 99 5.44 -2.19 11.94
C GLU A 99 6.83 -2.64 12.39
N MET A 100 7.34 -2.04 13.48
CA MET A 100 8.70 -2.25 13.93
C MET A 100 8.92 -3.73 14.35
N GLY A 101 10.03 -4.32 13.93
CA GLY A 101 10.35 -5.71 14.22
C GLY A 101 9.80 -6.70 13.19
N LEU A 102 9.06 -6.24 12.18
CA LEU A 102 8.57 -7.08 11.08
C LEU A 102 9.47 -7.06 9.83
N GLU A 103 10.65 -6.44 9.89
CA GLU A 103 11.57 -6.29 8.76
C GLU A 103 11.91 -7.63 8.11
N GLY A 104 12.15 -8.67 8.92
CA GLY A 104 12.44 -10.02 8.41
C GLY A 104 11.26 -10.62 7.64
N LYS A 105 10.03 -10.47 8.15
CA LYS A 105 8.82 -10.95 7.48
C LYS A 105 8.57 -10.20 6.17
N ILE A 106 8.75 -8.88 6.19
CA ILE A 106 8.63 -8.03 5.00
C ILE A 106 9.69 -8.43 3.97
N ALA A 107 10.95 -8.58 4.38
CA ALA A 107 12.04 -9.00 3.50
C ALA A 107 11.76 -10.35 2.84
N ASP A 108 11.26 -11.34 3.60
CA ASP A 108 10.90 -12.66 3.08
C ASP A 108 9.75 -12.57 2.06
N PHE A 109 8.74 -11.74 2.31
CA PHE A 109 7.64 -11.51 1.37
C PHE A 109 8.13 -10.85 0.07
N LEU A 110 8.96 -9.81 0.18
CA LEU A 110 9.52 -9.10 -0.98
C LEU A 110 10.53 -9.96 -1.75
N ALA A 111 11.27 -10.86 -1.10
CA ALA A 111 12.22 -11.75 -1.77
C ALA A 111 11.50 -12.86 -2.57
N LYS A 112 10.32 -13.30 -2.13
CA LYS A 112 9.51 -14.33 -2.80
C LYS A 112 8.77 -13.80 -4.02
N ASN A 113 8.50 -12.49 -4.07
CA ASN A 113 7.63 -11.87 -5.06
C ASN A 113 8.38 -10.78 -5.84
N ARG A 114 8.30 -10.79 -7.17
CA ARG A 114 8.99 -9.79 -8.00
C ARG A 114 8.11 -8.56 -8.18
N PHE A 115 8.26 -7.56 -7.32
CA PHE A 115 7.61 -6.26 -7.50
C PHE A 115 8.49 -5.31 -8.30
N ASP A 116 7.86 -4.49 -9.14
CA ASP A 116 8.51 -3.41 -9.90
C ASP A 116 8.76 -2.17 -9.02
N TYR A 117 7.96 -1.99 -7.96
CA TYR A 117 8.04 -0.87 -7.04
C TYR A 117 7.42 -1.22 -5.68
N VAL A 118 8.09 -0.83 -4.58
CA VAL A 118 7.66 -1.11 -3.21
C VAL A 118 7.51 0.20 -2.45
N LEU A 119 6.26 0.55 -2.12
CA LEU A 119 5.95 1.62 -1.18
C LEU A 119 5.99 1.09 0.25
N GLY A 120 6.67 1.79 1.14
CA GLY A 120 6.58 1.58 2.59
C GLY A 120 5.62 2.58 3.21
N ALA A 121 4.69 2.12 4.04
CA ALA A 121 3.66 2.97 4.61
C ALA A 121 3.50 2.74 6.11
N ILE A 122 3.30 3.83 6.86
CA ILE A 122 3.06 3.76 8.30
C ILE A 122 1.57 3.97 8.54
N HIS A 123 0.81 2.88 8.58
CA HIS A 123 -0.64 2.90 8.81
C HIS A 123 -1.04 2.74 10.28
N CYS A 124 -0.15 2.12 11.06
CA CYS A 124 -0.35 1.86 12.47
C CYS A 124 0.76 2.49 13.31
N LEU A 125 0.43 2.77 14.57
CA LEU A 125 1.40 3.02 15.63
C LEU A 125 1.08 2.07 16.78
N ASP A 126 2.06 1.25 17.16
CA ASP A 126 1.93 0.25 18.21
C ASP A 126 0.69 -0.65 17.94
N HIS A 127 0.57 -1.18 16.71
CA HIS A 127 -0.53 -2.03 16.23
C HIS A 127 -1.93 -1.37 16.15
N ILE A 128 -2.04 -0.06 16.40
CA ILE A 128 -3.31 0.68 16.33
C ILE A 128 -3.33 1.51 15.05
N ALA A 129 -4.36 1.33 14.22
CA ALA A 129 -4.46 2.11 13.00
C ALA A 129 -4.65 3.61 13.31
N ILE A 130 -3.86 4.43 12.63
CA ILE A 130 -3.94 5.90 12.67
C ILE A 130 -4.60 6.47 11.41
N THR A 131 -4.90 5.61 10.43
CA THR A 131 -5.44 5.98 9.11
C THR A 131 -6.86 5.47 8.88
N ALA A 132 -7.27 4.39 9.54
CA ALA A 132 -8.54 3.72 9.37
C ALA A 132 -9.65 4.33 10.23
N SER A 133 -10.81 4.58 9.63
CA SER A 133 -11.93 5.19 10.37
C SER A 133 -12.54 4.25 11.42
N ALA A 134 -12.47 2.94 11.16
CA ALA A 134 -12.99 1.88 12.01
C ALA A 134 -12.32 1.82 13.40
N GLU A 135 -11.06 2.27 13.51
CA GLU A 135 -10.29 2.23 14.76
C GLU A 135 -10.18 3.59 15.46
N LEU A 136 -10.97 4.59 15.05
CA LEU A 136 -10.97 5.92 15.70
C LEU A 136 -11.21 5.84 17.21
N ALA A 137 -12.01 4.88 17.67
CA ALA A 137 -12.29 4.69 19.10
C ALA A 137 -11.01 4.33 19.88
N ASP A 138 -10.23 3.38 19.38
CA ASP A 138 -8.97 2.98 19.99
C ASP A 138 -7.91 4.08 19.86
N PHE A 139 -7.80 4.71 18.68
CA PHE A 139 -6.94 5.88 18.48
C PHE A 139 -7.23 6.98 19.50
N ARG A 140 -8.51 7.36 19.66
CA ARG A 140 -8.94 8.41 20.61
C ARG A 140 -8.72 8.03 22.06
N LYS A 141 -8.76 6.73 22.38
CA LYS A 141 -8.56 6.24 23.75
C LYS A 141 -7.08 6.10 24.12
N ARG A 142 -6.23 5.63 23.20
CA ARG A 142 -4.87 5.18 23.50
C ARG A 142 -3.78 6.14 23.03
N LEU A 143 -3.96 6.76 21.87
CA LEU A 143 -2.96 7.62 21.24
C LEU A 143 -3.30 9.10 21.43
N LYS A 144 -4.52 9.54 21.09
CA LYS A 144 -4.91 10.96 21.13
C LYS A 144 -4.63 11.67 22.48
N PRO A 145 -4.85 11.05 23.67
CA PRO A 145 -4.59 11.69 24.96
C PRO A 145 -3.10 11.98 25.22
N ARG A 146 -2.18 11.33 24.48
CA ARG A 146 -0.73 11.58 24.58
C ARG A 146 -0.31 12.88 23.88
N GLY A 147 -1.19 13.47 23.08
CA GLY A 147 -0.94 14.73 22.37
C GLY A 147 -0.29 14.56 21.00
N ALA A 148 -0.44 15.59 20.16
CA ALA A 148 0.03 15.58 18.78
C ALA A 148 1.56 15.47 18.68
N GLU A 149 2.31 16.09 19.59
CA GLU A 149 3.77 16.02 19.64
C GLU A 149 4.27 14.59 19.87
N TYR A 150 3.68 13.86 20.83
CA TYR A 150 4.00 12.45 21.05
C TYR A 150 3.74 11.61 19.78
N ILE A 151 2.58 11.79 19.16
CA ILE A 151 2.19 11.02 17.96
C ILE A 151 3.14 11.32 16.80
N ALA A 152 3.51 12.59 16.61
CA ALA A 152 4.48 13.00 15.60
C ALA A 152 5.83 12.33 15.83
N HIS A 153 6.37 12.40 17.05
CA HIS A 153 7.65 11.76 17.38
C HIS A 153 7.59 10.25 17.14
N ARG A 154 6.55 9.58 17.64
CA ARG A 154 6.40 8.14 17.45
C ARG A 154 6.28 7.78 15.97
N TYR A 155 5.51 8.53 15.18
CA TYR A 155 5.41 8.32 13.74
C TYR A 155 6.76 8.49 13.03
N PHE A 156 7.51 9.55 13.34
CA PHE A 156 8.82 9.74 12.73
C PHE A 156 9.90 8.77 13.23
N ASP A 157 9.70 8.11 14.38
CA ASP A 157 10.51 6.94 14.76
C ASP A 157 10.26 5.77 13.80
N TYR A 158 9.01 5.49 13.45
CA TYR A 158 8.65 4.47 12.45
C TYR A 158 9.20 4.83 11.08
N VAL A 159 9.03 6.08 10.63
CA VAL A 159 9.58 6.56 9.35
C VAL A 159 11.10 6.35 9.29
N ARG A 160 11.83 6.69 10.35
CA ARG A 160 13.29 6.49 10.40
C ARG A 160 13.67 5.02 10.35
N ALA A 161 12.95 4.15 11.08
CA ALA A 161 13.21 2.73 11.07
C ALA A 161 12.89 2.10 9.70
N ALA A 162 11.74 2.45 9.11
CA ALA A 162 11.35 2.03 7.76
C ALA A 162 12.38 2.47 6.71
N ALA A 163 12.79 3.74 6.71
CA ALA A 163 13.81 4.25 5.78
C ALA A 163 15.18 3.57 6.00
N GLY A 164 15.54 3.30 7.26
CA GLY A 164 16.79 2.64 7.62
C GLY A 164 16.82 1.13 7.31
N SER A 165 15.66 0.51 7.05
CA SER A 165 15.57 -0.92 6.76
C SER A 165 16.11 -1.31 5.38
N GLY A 166 16.09 -0.38 4.41
CA GLY A 166 16.45 -0.64 3.02
C GLY A 166 15.43 -1.50 2.25
N LEU A 167 14.20 -1.65 2.76
CA LEU A 167 13.17 -2.53 2.18
C LEU A 167 12.27 -1.84 1.14
N PHE A 168 12.26 -0.52 1.07
CA PHE A 168 11.27 0.25 0.31
C PHE A 168 11.95 1.20 -0.68
N ASP A 169 11.33 1.38 -1.85
CA ASP A 169 11.78 2.35 -2.85
C ASP A 169 11.38 3.78 -2.47
N CYS A 170 10.24 3.94 -1.78
CA CYS A 170 9.74 5.22 -1.30
C CYS A 170 8.83 5.03 -0.09
N LEU A 171 8.73 6.05 0.76
CA LEU A 171 7.79 6.10 1.87
C LEU A 171 6.56 6.91 1.51
N ALA A 172 5.39 6.32 1.73
CA ALA A 172 4.10 6.91 1.42
C ALA A 172 3.68 7.98 2.44
N HIS A 173 2.90 8.96 1.97
CA HIS A 173 2.09 9.92 2.76
C HIS A 173 2.64 10.26 4.16
N LEU A 174 3.85 10.84 4.21
CA LEU A 174 4.62 11.12 5.44
C LEU A 174 3.92 12.00 6.49
N ASP A 175 2.76 12.56 6.16
CA ASP A 175 1.96 13.39 7.03
C ASP A 175 0.61 12.78 7.43
N ILE A 176 0.38 11.50 7.09
CA ILE A 176 -0.88 10.80 7.36
C ILE A 176 -1.22 10.72 8.85
N TRP A 177 -0.22 10.80 9.74
CA TRP A 177 -0.41 10.85 11.20
C TRP A 177 -1.29 12.01 11.67
N ARG A 178 -1.48 13.03 10.83
CA ARG A 178 -2.34 14.19 11.11
C ARG A 178 -3.82 13.95 10.82
N LYS A 179 -4.19 12.86 10.11
CA LYS A 179 -5.52 12.64 9.53
C LYS A 179 -6.69 12.82 10.51
N TYR A 180 -6.53 12.43 11.77
CA TYR A 180 -7.59 12.49 12.80
C TYR A 180 -7.20 13.26 14.07
N LEU A 181 -6.12 14.04 14.03
CA LEU A 181 -5.71 14.89 15.14
C LEU A 181 -6.63 16.09 15.32
#